data_AF-Q8I2R0-F1
#
_entry.id   AF-Q8I2R0-F1
#
_cell.length_a   1.000
_cell.length_b   1.000
_cell.length_c   1.000
_cell.angle_alpha   90.00
_cell.angle_beta   90.00
_cell.angle_gamma   90.00
#
_symmetry.space_group_name_H-M   'P 1'
#
loop_
_entity.id
_entity.type
_entity.pdbx_description
1 polymer ?
#
loop_
_entity_poly.entity_id
_entity_poly.type
_entity_poly.pdbx_seq_one_letter_code
_entity_poly.pdbx_strand_id
1 'polypeptide(L)'
;MSQFLIEQIRYLHEEIEVIEKAIAELIDEKVKNKKKNILYDYAINYLVEKIQEKSQLLLEYYNDEDKLKKEEMLFLSGKTGEDKNDIWKNYYERVKYIRDYHKKTNIKKIEIKSSKLYKLEALKCSKYKQSFSPLEKKGKYVDLNKFYNDFINMKKIKEFRISMFKKKEMASSHNRKRKKTGDNNNNNNNNNNVTTANINEFKEMDYVTYLHNFTRFIYIPRYCKYRNEEYKSYVENLLNYMISFFEKINVLVDCKTTYKEYEDDFYNKFNNKEIKGWEKYTYDLDFYCNINNKLYASEGTYQSYLKCKNYDNDLKKYLNKKYTVEQLEEIKKNIEKEDMNLARCEYLIQLYANILNKIIQRTIQNIQRKQAYTIDEIQKKKYKEEEQEDEKKRKKEYHLLSLMDHNNNELNNQNILLQDLENNNLSISMSDDDSSDMSNISNNEDQQKDLDEENEDDNDDNKPIYNPLNLPLGFDNKPIPYWLYKLHGLSKEYKCEICGNYSYFGRATFEKHFYEWRHSFGMKCLKIPNTLHFKEITKIEDALNLYEKLKKETQMNIFKPDQEVECEDSKGNVMNIKAYDDLKRQGLL
;
A
#
# COMPACT_ATOMS: atom_id res chain seq x y z
N MET A 1 33.17 -37.28 -4.96
CA MET A 1 33.06 -37.15 -6.43
C MET A 1 34.41 -37.46 -7.05
N SER A 2 34.43 -38.03 -8.26
CA SER A 2 35.66 -38.18 -9.03
C SER A 2 36.26 -36.80 -9.32
N GLN A 3 37.59 -36.69 -9.34
CA GLN A 3 38.32 -35.46 -9.66
C GLN A 3 38.25 -35.09 -11.16
N PHE A 4 37.34 -35.69 -11.91
CA PHE A 4 37.31 -35.63 -13.36
C PHE A 4 36.43 -34.47 -13.81
N LEU A 5 36.97 -33.60 -14.67
CA LEU A 5 36.31 -32.36 -15.03
C LEU A 5 35.04 -32.62 -15.84
N ILE A 6 35.06 -33.61 -16.73
CA ILE A 6 33.86 -34.00 -17.50
C ILE A 6 32.73 -34.49 -16.59
N GLU A 7 33.06 -35.27 -15.55
CA GLU A 7 32.06 -35.75 -14.58
C GLU A 7 31.56 -34.61 -13.69
N GLN A 8 32.41 -33.65 -13.33
CA GLN A 8 31.99 -32.44 -12.63
C GLN A 8 31.04 -31.60 -13.48
N ILE A 9 31.33 -31.41 -14.78
CA ILE A 9 30.43 -30.71 -15.71
C ILE A 9 29.09 -31.44 -15.82
N ARG A 10 29.11 -32.78 -15.98
CA ARG A 10 27.89 -33.60 -16.03
C ARG A 10 27.08 -33.47 -14.74
N TYR A 11 27.75 -33.53 -13.59
CA TYR A 11 27.14 -33.40 -12.27
C TYR A 11 26.52 -32.01 -12.06
N LEU A 12 27.21 -30.93 -12.46
CA LEU A 12 26.66 -29.57 -12.36
C LEU A 12 25.40 -29.39 -13.23
N HIS A 13 25.40 -29.93 -14.46
CA HIS A 13 24.19 -29.94 -15.30
C HIS A 13 23.05 -30.73 -14.65
N GLU A 14 23.35 -31.92 -14.12
CA GLU A 14 22.36 -32.75 -13.39
C GLU A 14 21.82 -32.02 -12.15
N GLU A 15 22.67 -31.36 -11.35
CA GLU A 15 22.24 -30.57 -10.20
C GLU A 15 21.30 -29.42 -10.61
N ILE A 16 21.61 -28.70 -11.70
CA ILE A 16 20.75 -27.63 -12.22
C ILE A 16 19.38 -28.20 -12.61
N GLU A 17 19.32 -29.29 -13.37
CA GLU A 17 18.07 -29.93 -13.80
C GLU A 17 17.22 -30.40 -12.59
N VAL A 18 17.86 -30.95 -11.54
CA VAL A 18 17.17 -31.33 -10.32
C VAL A 18 16.62 -30.11 -9.57
N ILE A 19 17.36 -29.00 -9.51
CA ILE A 19 16.90 -27.76 -8.89
C ILE A 19 15.73 -27.16 -9.68
N GLU A 20 15.78 -27.18 -11.02
CA GLU A 20 14.67 -26.73 -11.87
C GLU A 20 13.40 -27.55 -11.61
N LYS A 21 13.53 -28.87 -11.43
CA LYS A 21 12.42 -29.73 -11.03
C LYS A 21 11.85 -29.35 -9.65
N ALA A 22 12.70 -29.02 -8.68
CA ALA A 22 12.27 -28.55 -7.37
C ALA A 22 11.54 -27.20 -7.45
N ILE A 23 12.00 -26.29 -8.32
CA ILE A 23 11.32 -25.02 -8.61
C ILE A 23 9.93 -25.28 -9.21
N ALA A 24 9.81 -26.21 -10.17
CA ALA A 24 8.53 -26.58 -10.77
C ALA A 24 7.52 -27.11 -9.73
N GLU A 25 7.98 -27.96 -8.80
CA GLU A 25 7.16 -28.44 -7.67
C GLU A 25 6.72 -27.30 -6.74
N LEU A 26 7.61 -26.35 -6.43
CA LEU A 26 7.28 -25.17 -5.60
C LEU A 26 6.28 -24.24 -6.29
N ILE A 27 6.36 -24.08 -7.61
CA ILE A 27 5.39 -23.30 -8.39
C ILE A 27 4.00 -23.94 -8.33
N ASP A 28 3.91 -25.27 -8.44
CA ASP A 28 2.63 -25.99 -8.32
C ASP A 28 2.02 -25.83 -6.90
N GLU A 29 2.84 -25.92 -5.85
CA GLU A 29 2.40 -25.66 -4.48
C GLU A 29 1.98 -24.20 -4.25
N LYS A 30 2.67 -23.24 -4.86
CA LYS A 30 2.33 -21.81 -4.82
C LYS A 30 0.94 -21.56 -5.40
N VAL A 31 0.59 -22.22 -6.50
CA VAL A 31 -0.74 -22.12 -7.12
C VAL A 31 -1.80 -22.71 -6.19
N LYS A 32 -1.51 -23.85 -5.55
CA LYS A 32 -2.41 -24.51 -4.59
C LYS A 32 -2.61 -23.68 -3.31
N ASN A 33 -1.55 -23.08 -2.78
CA ASN A 33 -1.58 -22.37 -1.49
C ASN A 33 -1.19 -20.89 -1.61
N LYS A 34 -2.17 -20.07 -2.03
CA LYS A 34 -2.03 -18.61 -2.16
C LYS A 34 -1.64 -17.89 -0.86
N LYS A 35 -1.90 -18.47 0.32
CA LYS A 35 -1.55 -17.84 1.61
C LYS A 35 -0.04 -17.85 1.86
N LYS A 36 0.66 -18.90 1.41
CA LYS A 36 2.11 -19.07 1.54
C LYS A 36 2.87 -18.59 0.29
N ASN A 37 2.25 -17.77 -0.56
CA ASN A 37 2.83 -17.29 -1.82
C ASN A 37 4.24 -16.69 -1.66
N ILE A 38 4.39 -15.76 -0.71
CA ILE A 38 5.68 -15.08 -0.48
C ILE A 38 6.74 -16.08 0.00
N LEU A 39 6.39 -17.05 0.85
CA LEU A 39 7.32 -18.10 1.29
C LEU A 39 7.86 -18.88 0.08
N TYR A 40 6.99 -19.29 -0.84
CA TYR A 40 7.40 -19.99 -2.05
C TYR A 40 8.25 -19.11 -2.96
N ASP A 41 7.94 -17.81 -3.08
CA ASP A 41 8.76 -16.87 -3.87
C ASP A 41 10.19 -16.77 -3.32
N TYR A 42 10.37 -16.72 -2.00
CA TYR A 42 11.70 -16.74 -1.38
C TYR A 42 12.43 -18.08 -1.55
N ALA A 43 11.71 -19.20 -1.46
CA ALA A 43 12.28 -20.52 -1.69
C ALA A 43 12.74 -20.68 -3.15
N ILE A 44 11.93 -20.22 -4.11
CA ILE A 44 12.29 -20.21 -5.53
C ILE A 44 13.50 -19.30 -5.75
N ASN A 45 13.52 -18.09 -5.18
CA ASN A 45 14.68 -17.19 -5.33
C ASN A 45 15.98 -17.83 -4.81
N TYR A 46 15.93 -18.50 -3.67
CA TYR A 46 17.09 -19.22 -3.14
C TYR A 46 17.59 -20.31 -4.10
N LEU A 47 16.69 -21.04 -4.73
CA LEU A 47 17.06 -22.04 -5.75
C LEU A 47 17.58 -21.39 -7.04
N VAL A 48 17.04 -20.25 -7.44
CA VAL A 48 17.54 -19.48 -8.59
C VAL A 48 18.95 -18.96 -8.33
N GLU A 49 19.24 -18.43 -7.14
CA GLU A 49 20.59 -18.02 -6.74
C GLU A 49 21.56 -19.21 -6.83
N LYS A 50 21.16 -20.39 -6.35
CA LYS A 50 21.96 -21.62 -6.52
C LYS A 50 22.18 -22.00 -7.98
N ILE A 51 21.15 -21.93 -8.82
CA ILE A 51 21.30 -22.19 -10.27
C ILE A 51 22.32 -21.21 -10.87
N GLN A 52 22.26 -19.93 -10.50
CA GLN A 52 23.19 -18.91 -11.00
C GLN A 52 24.64 -19.19 -10.57
N GLU A 53 24.88 -19.51 -9.30
CA GLU A 53 26.21 -19.90 -8.79
C GLU A 53 26.77 -21.12 -9.53
N LYS A 54 25.94 -22.16 -9.73
CA LYS A 54 26.32 -23.39 -10.44
C LYS A 54 26.58 -23.13 -11.93
N SER A 55 25.75 -22.28 -12.55
CA SER A 55 25.90 -21.88 -13.95
C SER A 55 27.17 -21.04 -14.18
N GLN A 56 27.54 -20.19 -13.22
CA GLN A 56 28.78 -19.43 -13.27
C GLN A 56 30.01 -20.35 -13.23
N LEU A 57 30.04 -21.31 -12.29
CA LEU A 57 31.10 -22.33 -12.21
C LEU A 57 31.17 -23.17 -13.50
N LEU A 58 30.01 -23.50 -14.06
CA LEU A 58 29.93 -24.23 -15.32
C LEU A 58 30.54 -23.41 -16.46
N LEU A 59 30.23 -22.11 -16.57
CA LEU A 59 30.85 -21.22 -17.56
C LEU A 59 32.38 -21.18 -17.42
N GLU A 60 32.91 -21.11 -16.19
CA GLU A 60 34.35 -21.18 -15.93
C GLU A 60 34.96 -22.49 -16.47
N TYR A 61 34.31 -23.64 -16.23
CA TYR A 61 34.74 -24.93 -16.77
C TYR A 61 34.64 -25.02 -18.30
N TYR A 62 33.70 -24.33 -18.92
CA TYR A 62 33.59 -24.28 -20.39
C TYR A 62 34.58 -23.30 -21.03
N ASN A 63 34.91 -22.20 -20.37
CA ASN A 63 35.95 -21.25 -20.80
C ASN A 63 37.32 -21.92 -20.86
N ASP A 64 37.56 -22.91 -19.98
CA ASP A 64 38.73 -23.81 -20.02
C ASP A 64 40.06 -23.04 -20.11
N GLU A 65 40.20 -22.02 -19.25
CA GLU A 65 41.39 -21.15 -19.21
C GLU A 65 42.66 -21.96 -18.93
N ASP A 66 42.58 -22.94 -18.02
CA ASP A 66 43.68 -23.85 -17.66
C ASP A 66 43.92 -24.98 -18.66
N LYS A 67 43.08 -25.12 -19.70
CA LYS A 67 43.11 -26.20 -20.72
C LYS A 67 42.95 -27.63 -20.18
N LEU A 68 42.66 -27.82 -18.89
CA LEU A 68 42.48 -29.13 -18.26
C LEU A 68 41.36 -29.93 -18.94
N LYS A 69 40.31 -29.27 -19.43
CA LYS A 69 39.22 -29.95 -20.17
C LYS A 69 39.72 -30.51 -21.49
N LYS A 70 40.46 -29.70 -22.25
CA LYS A 70 41.08 -30.14 -23.51
C LYS A 70 42.05 -31.29 -23.26
N GLU A 71 42.87 -31.21 -22.22
CA GLU A 71 43.80 -32.28 -21.84
C GLU A 71 43.09 -33.58 -21.48
N GLU A 72 42.04 -33.52 -20.65
CA GLU A 72 41.24 -34.70 -20.30
C GLU A 72 40.55 -35.30 -21.54
N MET A 73 40.02 -34.48 -22.44
CA MET A 73 39.42 -34.94 -23.70
C MET A 73 40.46 -35.56 -24.65
N LEU A 74 41.66 -34.99 -24.74
CA LEU A 74 42.77 -35.53 -25.54
C LEU A 74 43.23 -36.88 -24.99
N PHE A 75 43.33 -37.02 -23.67
CA PHE A 75 43.66 -38.28 -23.00
C PHE A 75 42.60 -39.36 -23.30
N LEU A 76 41.31 -39.05 -23.13
CA LEU A 76 40.23 -40.00 -23.42
C LEU A 76 40.15 -40.38 -24.90
N SER A 77 40.44 -39.45 -25.81
CA SER A 77 40.42 -39.72 -27.25
C SER A 77 41.64 -40.50 -27.76
N GLY A 78 42.61 -40.81 -26.89
CA GLY A 78 43.87 -41.42 -27.32
C GLY A 78 44.57 -40.52 -28.34
N LYS A 79 44.75 -39.24 -28.01
CA LYS A 79 45.52 -38.30 -28.85
C LYS A 79 46.72 -37.71 -28.10
N THR A 80 47.06 -38.28 -26.95
CA THR A 80 48.28 -37.96 -26.20
C THR A 80 49.50 -38.57 -26.89
N GLY A 81 50.63 -37.89 -26.82
CA GLY A 81 51.74 -38.02 -27.78
C GLY A 81 52.45 -39.38 -27.88
N GLU A 82 52.81 -39.66 -29.12
CA GLU A 82 53.99 -40.39 -29.66
C GLU A 82 53.97 -41.91 -29.93
N ASP A 83 53.20 -42.77 -29.26
CA ASP A 83 53.18 -44.20 -29.64
C ASP A 83 51.80 -44.85 -29.50
N LYS A 84 51.30 -45.46 -30.60
CA LYS A 84 50.04 -46.23 -30.76
C LYS A 84 49.03 -46.02 -29.62
N ASN A 85 48.27 -44.94 -29.75
CA ASN A 85 47.16 -44.55 -28.91
C ASN A 85 46.06 -45.61 -28.83
N ASP A 86 46.18 -46.53 -27.87
CA ASP A 86 45.08 -47.40 -27.49
C ASP A 86 44.12 -46.61 -26.59
N ILE A 87 43.07 -46.07 -27.21
CA ILE A 87 41.86 -45.53 -26.53
C ILE A 87 41.45 -46.43 -25.37
N TRP A 88 41.52 -47.75 -25.59
CA TRP A 88 41.21 -48.77 -24.61
C TRP A 88 42.17 -48.80 -23.43
N LYS A 89 43.47 -48.59 -23.64
CA LYS A 89 44.46 -48.54 -22.56
C LYS A 89 44.16 -47.37 -21.62
N ASN A 90 43.96 -46.17 -22.16
CA ASN A 90 43.62 -44.98 -21.39
C ASN A 90 42.29 -45.16 -20.63
N TYR A 91 41.30 -45.78 -21.28
CA TYR A 91 40.02 -46.13 -20.65
C TYR A 91 40.21 -47.11 -19.47
N TYR A 92 40.94 -48.21 -19.66
CA TYR A 92 41.16 -49.20 -18.60
C TYR A 92 42.00 -48.65 -17.45
N GLU A 93 42.98 -47.77 -17.72
CA GLU A 93 43.72 -47.04 -16.70
C GLU A 93 42.78 -46.16 -15.85
N ARG A 94 41.85 -45.43 -16.50
CA ARG A 94 40.84 -44.61 -15.82
C ARG A 94 39.91 -45.46 -14.94
N VAL A 95 39.41 -46.57 -15.48
CA VAL A 95 38.54 -47.51 -14.74
C VAL A 95 39.28 -48.12 -13.55
N LYS A 96 40.56 -48.46 -13.71
CA LYS A 96 41.40 -48.95 -12.60
C LYS A 96 41.53 -47.89 -11.51
N TYR A 97 41.83 -46.64 -11.87
CA TYR A 97 41.89 -45.53 -10.92
C TYR A 97 40.58 -45.35 -10.14
N ILE A 98 39.42 -45.32 -10.84
CA ILE A 98 38.10 -45.18 -10.20
C ILE A 98 37.87 -46.34 -9.21
N ARG A 99 38.16 -47.57 -9.63
CA ARG A 99 37.97 -48.76 -8.79
C ARG A 99 38.85 -48.73 -7.55
N ASP A 100 40.12 -48.34 -7.70
CA ASP A 100 41.05 -48.23 -6.58
C ASP A 100 40.68 -47.08 -5.64
N TYR A 101 40.17 -45.96 -6.17
CA TYR A 101 39.62 -44.86 -5.40
C TYR A 101 38.42 -45.32 -4.55
N HIS A 102 37.40 -45.94 -5.17
CA HIS A 102 36.22 -46.47 -4.47
C HIS A 102 36.55 -47.57 -3.44
N LYS A 103 37.65 -48.31 -3.61
CA LYS A 103 38.13 -49.26 -2.59
C LYS A 103 38.75 -48.55 -1.38
N LYS A 104 39.49 -47.47 -1.61
CA LYS A 104 40.17 -46.69 -0.55
C LYS A 104 39.19 -45.81 0.23
N THR A 105 38.34 -45.09 -0.49
CA THR A 105 37.30 -44.26 0.09
C THR A 105 36.07 -45.13 0.22
N ASN A 106 35.70 -45.54 1.43
CA ASN A 106 34.54 -46.38 1.73
C ASN A 106 33.22 -45.60 1.48
N ILE A 107 33.05 -45.08 0.25
CA ILE A 107 31.96 -44.21 -0.17
C ILE A 107 30.70 -45.07 -0.20
N LYS A 108 29.92 -45.00 0.87
CA LYS A 108 28.50 -45.38 0.84
C LYS A 108 27.83 -44.55 -0.26
N LYS A 109 26.90 -45.17 -1.00
CA LYS A 109 26.20 -44.60 -2.17
C LYS A 109 26.07 -43.07 -2.05
N ILE A 110 26.68 -42.33 -2.97
CA ILE A 110 26.46 -40.88 -3.07
C ILE A 110 24.97 -40.71 -3.33
N GLU A 111 24.23 -40.23 -2.33
CA GLU A 111 22.82 -39.92 -2.51
C GLU A 111 22.74 -38.78 -3.51
N ILE A 112 22.23 -39.09 -4.71
CA ILE A 112 21.83 -38.06 -5.67
C ILE A 112 20.78 -37.23 -4.95
N LYS A 113 21.10 -35.96 -4.69
CA LYS A 113 20.19 -35.05 -4.02
C LYS A 113 18.89 -35.06 -4.80
N SER A 114 17.81 -35.48 -4.15
CA SER A 114 16.50 -35.52 -4.80
C SER A 114 15.92 -34.11 -4.93
N SER A 115 15.01 -33.91 -5.88
CA SER A 115 14.19 -32.69 -5.99
C SER A 115 13.56 -32.32 -4.63
N LYS A 116 13.10 -33.34 -3.88
CA LYS A 116 12.52 -33.19 -2.53
C LYS A 116 13.50 -32.57 -1.53
N LEU A 117 14.78 -32.96 -1.56
CA LEU A 117 15.80 -32.42 -0.65
C LEU A 117 16.05 -30.93 -0.92
N TYR A 118 16.20 -30.55 -2.18
CA TYR A 118 16.38 -29.14 -2.57
C TYR A 118 15.19 -28.27 -2.20
N LYS A 119 13.97 -28.81 -2.38
CA LYS A 119 12.74 -28.17 -1.94
C LYS A 119 12.71 -27.94 -0.43
N LEU A 120 13.01 -28.96 0.38
CA LEU A 120 13.07 -28.84 1.84
C LEU A 120 14.16 -27.86 2.30
N GLU A 121 15.33 -27.92 1.66
CA GLU A 121 16.43 -27.00 1.92
C GLU A 121 16.02 -25.55 1.64
N ALA A 122 15.42 -25.27 0.47
CA ALA A 122 14.95 -23.94 0.11
C ALA A 122 13.91 -23.39 1.08
N LEU A 123 13.00 -24.26 1.52
CA LEU A 123 11.96 -23.95 2.49
C LEU A 123 12.52 -23.64 3.89
N LYS A 124 13.61 -24.31 4.31
CA LYS A 124 14.25 -24.10 5.63
C LYS A 124 15.24 -22.94 5.64
N CYS A 125 16.06 -22.82 4.60
CA CYS A 125 17.17 -21.88 4.52
C CYS A 125 16.80 -20.56 3.84
N SER A 126 15.54 -20.38 3.42
CA SER A 126 15.09 -19.09 2.90
C SER A 126 15.24 -17.97 3.94
N LYS A 127 15.76 -16.82 3.53
CA LYS A 127 15.85 -15.59 4.34
C LYS A 127 14.47 -14.98 4.69
N TYR A 128 13.39 -15.63 4.27
CA TYR A 128 12.00 -15.19 4.39
C TYR A 128 11.63 -14.65 5.78
N LYS A 129 12.04 -15.33 6.86
CA LYS A 129 11.69 -14.89 8.22
C LYS A 129 12.44 -13.63 8.64
N GLN A 130 13.72 -13.55 8.31
CA GLN A 130 14.61 -12.45 8.72
C GLN A 130 14.32 -11.15 7.94
N SER A 131 13.73 -11.27 6.75
CA SER A 131 13.45 -10.11 5.90
C SER A 131 12.34 -9.19 6.43
N PHE A 132 11.37 -9.70 7.18
CA PHE A 132 10.18 -8.92 7.56
C PHE A 132 10.17 -8.54 9.04
N SER A 133 9.74 -7.32 9.33
CA SER A 133 9.43 -6.89 10.68
C SER A 133 8.21 -7.68 11.22
N PRO A 134 8.13 -7.97 12.53
CA PRO A 134 6.96 -8.62 13.12
C PRO A 134 5.64 -7.89 12.80
N LEU A 135 5.68 -6.55 12.70
CA LEU A 135 4.51 -5.73 12.37
C LEU A 135 4.05 -5.88 10.92
N GLU A 136 4.96 -6.19 9.99
CA GLU A 136 4.65 -6.43 8.57
C GLU A 136 3.91 -7.75 8.37
N LYS A 137 3.97 -8.67 9.35
CA LYS A 137 3.40 -10.03 9.30
C LYS A 137 3.73 -10.72 7.97
N LYS A 138 5.02 -10.82 7.64
CA LYS A 138 5.54 -11.49 6.42
C LYS A 138 4.98 -10.87 5.11
N GLY A 139 4.91 -9.53 5.05
CA GLY A 139 4.46 -8.78 3.88
C GLY A 139 2.94 -8.61 3.76
N LYS A 140 2.16 -9.05 4.76
CA LYS A 140 0.70 -8.85 4.78
C LYS A 140 0.31 -7.40 5.02
N TYR A 141 1.13 -6.69 5.80
CA TYR A 141 0.93 -5.29 6.20
C TYR A 141 2.21 -4.49 6.01
N VAL A 142 2.06 -3.17 6.01
CA VAL A 142 3.18 -2.21 5.97
C VAL A 142 3.39 -1.62 7.36
N ASP A 143 4.63 -1.48 7.79
CA ASP A 143 4.98 -0.82 9.06
C ASP A 143 5.39 0.64 8.80
N LEU A 144 4.41 1.54 8.91
CA LEU A 144 4.62 2.99 8.77
C LEU A 144 4.55 3.74 10.10
N ASN A 145 4.57 3.04 11.23
CA ASN A 145 4.39 3.65 12.54
C ASN A 145 5.57 4.57 12.90
N LYS A 146 6.80 4.15 12.57
CA LYS A 146 8.00 4.98 12.76
C LYS A 146 7.88 6.32 12.01
N PHE A 147 7.54 6.27 10.72
CA PHE A 147 7.39 7.45 9.87
C PHE A 147 6.27 8.37 10.34
N TYR A 148 5.16 7.81 10.82
CA TYR A 148 4.07 8.58 11.43
C TYR A 148 4.56 9.40 12.64
N ASN A 149 5.31 8.78 13.55
CA ASN A 149 5.87 9.46 14.72
C ASN A 149 6.84 10.57 14.31
N ASP A 150 7.73 10.29 13.35
CA ASP A 150 8.65 11.28 12.81
C ASP A 150 7.86 12.48 12.22
N PHE A 151 6.86 12.22 11.38
CA PHE A 151 6.03 13.24 10.72
C PHE A 151 5.21 14.12 11.69
N ILE A 152 4.68 13.52 12.76
CA ILE A 152 3.97 14.29 13.79
C ILE A 152 4.93 15.22 14.53
N ASN A 153 6.11 14.72 14.85
CA ASN A 153 7.09 15.42 15.68
C ASN A 153 7.87 16.52 14.95
N MET A 154 7.82 16.58 13.61
CA MET A 154 8.48 17.64 12.84
C MET A 154 7.94 19.03 13.18
N LYS A 155 8.81 19.90 13.69
CA LYS A 155 8.40 21.20 14.24
C LYS A 155 7.77 22.11 13.20
N LYS A 156 8.44 22.35 12.06
CA LYS A 156 7.95 23.26 11.00
C LYS A 156 6.58 22.83 10.45
N ILE A 157 6.40 21.52 10.24
CA ILE A 157 5.14 20.97 9.69
C ILE A 157 4.05 21.01 10.75
N LYS A 158 4.36 20.68 12.01
CA LYS A 158 3.44 20.81 13.14
C LYS A 158 2.93 22.24 13.32
N GLU A 159 3.83 23.23 13.30
CA GLU A 159 3.49 24.65 13.36
C GLU A 159 2.59 25.06 12.19
N PHE A 160 2.87 24.57 10.98
CA PHE A 160 2.02 24.79 9.81
C PHE A 160 0.62 24.18 9.99
N ARG A 161 0.50 22.93 10.48
CA ARG A 161 -0.79 22.28 10.75
C ARG A 161 -1.61 23.07 11.78
N ILE A 162 -0.98 23.49 12.88
CA ILE A 162 -1.61 24.32 13.92
C ILE A 162 -2.08 25.66 13.34
N SER A 163 -1.25 26.33 12.54
CA SER A 163 -1.59 27.60 11.89
C SER A 163 -2.77 27.45 10.92
N MET A 164 -2.78 26.37 10.12
CA MET A 164 -3.86 26.08 9.18
C MET A 164 -5.18 25.78 9.91
N PHE A 165 -5.11 25.03 11.01
CA PHE A 165 -6.26 24.77 11.88
C PHE A 165 -6.82 26.07 12.47
N LYS A 166 -5.98 26.92 13.06
CA LYS A 166 -6.40 28.23 13.60
C LYS A 166 -7.06 29.10 12.54
N LYS A 167 -6.51 29.15 11.31
CA LYS A 167 -7.11 29.89 10.18
C LYS A 167 -8.49 29.35 9.80
N LYS A 168 -8.66 28.02 9.73
CA LYS A 168 -9.95 27.37 9.43
C LYS A 168 -10.99 27.62 10.51
N GLU A 169 -10.60 27.56 11.78
CA GLU A 169 -11.48 27.87 12.91
C GLU A 169 -11.92 29.34 12.87
N MET A 170 -10.99 30.28 12.67
CA MET A 170 -11.28 31.70 12.55
C MET A 170 -12.25 32.00 11.40
N ALA A 171 -12.05 31.39 10.22
CA ALA A 171 -12.94 31.53 9.07
C ALA A 171 -14.34 30.95 9.34
N SER A 172 -14.42 29.80 10.01
CA SER A 172 -15.69 29.18 10.41
C SER A 172 -16.45 30.03 11.43
N SER A 173 -15.76 30.64 12.40
CA SER A 173 -16.36 31.59 13.34
C SER A 173 -16.90 32.85 12.64
N HIS A 174 -16.19 33.38 11.64
CA HIS A 174 -16.66 34.52 10.85
C HIS A 174 -17.92 34.17 10.05
N ASN A 175 -17.97 32.99 9.43
CA ASN A 175 -19.15 32.51 8.72
C ASN A 175 -20.34 32.26 9.66
N ARG A 176 -20.11 31.73 10.86
CA ARG A 176 -21.15 31.58 11.89
C ARG A 176 -21.70 32.92 12.36
N LYS A 177 -20.84 33.94 12.53
CA LYS A 177 -21.28 35.31 12.87
C LYS A 177 -22.10 35.91 11.73
N ARG A 178 -21.63 35.84 10.48
CA ARG A 178 -22.37 36.31 9.29
C ARG A 178 -23.72 35.65 9.11
N LYS A 179 -23.85 34.34 9.38
CA LYS A 179 -25.15 33.65 9.34
C LYS A 179 -26.10 34.03 10.48
N LYS A 180 -25.57 34.42 11.64
CA LYS A 180 -26.39 34.91 12.77
C LYS A 180 -26.84 36.36 12.56
N THR A 181 -26.01 37.18 11.93
CA THR A 181 -26.38 38.52 11.48
C THR A 181 -26.94 38.43 10.06
N GLY A 182 -28.16 37.89 9.93
CA GLY A 182 -28.90 37.97 8.67
C GLY A 182 -28.98 39.42 8.20
N ASP A 183 -28.78 39.61 6.89
CA ASP A 183 -28.92 40.84 6.12
C ASP A 183 -29.46 42.04 6.90
N ASN A 184 -28.56 42.79 7.53
CA ASN A 184 -28.84 44.18 7.87
C ASN A 184 -27.53 44.96 7.82
N ASN A 185 -27.36 45.65 6.69
CA ASN A 185 -26.56 46.86 6.59
C ASN A 185 -26.95 47.78 7.74
N ASN A 186 -26.07 47.96 8.72
CA ASN A 186 -25.74 49.27 9.26
C ASN A 186 -24.63 49.16 10.31
N ASN A 187 -23.51 49.80 9.96
CA ASN A 187 -22.62 50.57 10.83
C ASN A 187 -22.82 50.35 12.34
N ASN A 188 -21.97 49.51 12.93
CA ASN A 188 -21.50 49.75 14.29
C ASN A 188 -20.07 49.24 14.43
N ASN A 189 -19.14 50.20 14.36
CA ASN A 189 -17.77 50.08 14.83
C ASN A 189 -17.79 49.84 16.34
N ASN A 190 -17.78 48.58 16.77
CA ASN A 190 -17.37 48.23 18.11
C ASN A 190 -16.29 47.15 18.04
N ASN A 191 -15.06 47.61 18.28
CA ASN A 191 -13.85 46.83 18.47
C ASN A 191 -13.98 45.93 19.71
N ASN A 192 -14.70 44.83 19.60
CA ASN A 192 -14.67 43.78 20.60
C ASN A 192 -13.60 42.76 20.18
N ASN A 193 -12.45 42.84 20.85
CA ASN A 193 -11.36 41.88 20.84
C ASN A 193 -11.92 40.46 20.73
N VAL A 194 -11.66 39.78 19.62
CA VAL A 194 -11.87 38.33 19.52
C VAL A 194 -10.87 37.68 20.47
N THR A 195 -11.23 37.61 21.74
CA THR A 195 -10.49 36.81 22.72
C THR A 195 -10.47 35.38 22.20
N THR A 196 -9.28 34.80 22.16
CA THR A 196 -8.91 33.44 21.71
C THR A 196 -9.65 32.29 22.42
N ALA A 197 -10.68 32.58 23.22
CA ALA A 197 -11.28 31.69 24.20
C ALA A 197 -12.22 30.61 23.62
N ASN A 198 -12.66 30.73 22.36
CA ASN A 198 -13.62 29.77 21.75
C ASN A 198 -13.05 28.99 20.55
N ILE A 199 -11.71 28.83 20.47
CA ILE A 199 -11.08 27.98 19.45
C ILE A 199 -11.02 26.55 19.99
N ASN A 200 -11.52 25.58 19.23
CA ASN A 200 -11.41 24.17 19.60
C ASN A 200 -9.94 23.76 19.81
N GLU A 201 -9.69 22.81 20.70
CA GLU A 201 -8.34 22.27 20.91
C GLU A 201 -7.83 21.59 19.64
N PHE A 202 -6.57 21.86 19.26
CA PHE A 202 -5.94 21.23 18.11
C PHE A 202 -5.60 19.77 18.44
N LYS A 203 -6.26 18.84 17.76
CA LYS A 203 -5.92 17.42 17.80
C LYS A 203 -5.05 17.07 16.59
N GLU A 204 -3.92 16.42 16.84
CA GLU A 204 -3.07 15.91 15.77
C GLU A 204 -3.80 14.82 14.97
N MET A 205 -3.32 14.59 13.75
CA MET A 205 -3.87 13.52 12.91
C MET A 205 -3.61 12.15 13.54
N ASP A 206 -4.60 11.28 13.48
CA ASP A 206 -4.47 9.88 13.84
C ASP A 206 -3.69 9.09 12.77
N TYR A 207 -3.19 7.92 13.15
CA TYR A 207 -2.39 7.07 12.27
C TYR A 207 -3.14 6.65 11.00
N VAL A 208 -4.44 6.36 11.09
CA VAL A 208 -5.24 5.99 9.92
C VAL A 208 -5.37 7.17 8.95
N THR A 209 -5.64 8.38 9.47
CA THR A 209 -5.61 9.60 8.65
C THR A 209 -4.24 9.86 8.02
N TYR A 210 -3.14 9.59 8.72
CA TYR A 210 -1.80 9.66 8.13
C TYR A 210 -1.64 8.66 6.97
N LEU A 211 -2.02 7.40 7.15
CA LEU A 211 -1.94 6.37 6.10
C LEU A 211 -2.74 6.74 4.83
N HIS A 212 -3.85 7.47 4.97
CA HIS A 212 -4.60 7.98 3.82
C HIS A 212 -3.95 9.19 3.13
N ASN A 213 -3.08 9.94 3.81
CA ASN A 213 -2.61 11.24 3.35
C ASN A 213 -1.08 11.38 3.19
N PHE A 214 -0.26 10.40 3.60
CA PHE A 214 1.20 10.53 3.63
C PHE A 214 1.82 10.77 2.24
N THR A 215 1.15 10.37 1.15
CA THR A 215 1.57 10.61 -0.24
C THR A 215 1.18 11.99 -0.77
N ARG A 216 0.35 12.74 -0.06
CA ARG A 216 -0.20 14.02 -0.53
C ARG A 216 0.73 15.18 -0.20
N PHE A 217 1.97 15.09 -0.69
CA PHE A 217 3.02 16.08 -0.46
C PHE A 217 2.67 17.49 -0.95
N ILE A 218 1.73 17.62 -1.89
CA ILE A 218 1.25 18.90 -2.44
C ILE A 218 0.65 19.80 -1.35
N TYR A 219 0.01 19.24 -0.32
CA TYR A 219 -0.58 20.04 0.76
C TYR A 219 0.45 20.61 1.74
N ILE A 220 1.69 20.11 1.70
CA ILE A 220 2.80 20.62 2.52
C ILE A 220 3.48 21.73 1.72
N PRO A 221 3.46 22.99 2.16
CA PRO A 221 4.05 24.09 1.43
C PRO A 221 5.57 23.95 1.28
N ARG A 222 6.12 24.46 0.17
CA ARG A 222 7.57 24.42 -0.12
C ARG A 222 8.41 24.99 1.02
N TYR A 223 7.98 26.07 1.69
CA TYR A 223 8.74 26.69 2.80
C TYR A 223 8.90 25.78 4.03
N CYS A 224 8.01 24.81 4.23
CA CYS A 224 8.12 23.82 5.31
C CYS A 224 9.16 22.73 4.98
N LYS A 225 9.33 22.46 3.68
CA LYS A 225 10.23 21.43 3.14
C LYS A 225 11.64 21.98 2.92
N TYR A 226 11.73 23.22 2.45
CA TYR A 226 12.97 23.87 2.08
C TYR A 226 13.90 24.01 3.29
N ARG A 227 15.14 23.51 3.14
CA ARG A 227 16.18 23.50 4.18
C ARG A 227 15.65 22.99 5.53
N ASN A 228 14.93 21.88 5.47
CA ASN A 228 14.47 21.17 6.65
C ASN A 228 15.05 19.76 6.64
N GLU A 229 16.13 19.57 7.39
CA GLU A 229 16.86 18.31 7.43
C GLU A 229 16.00 17.17 8.00
N GLU A 230 15.14 17.46 8.99
CA GLU A 230 14.18 16.48 9.53
C GLU A 230 13.24 15.96 8.44
N TYR A 231 12.75 16.86 7.59
CA TYR A 231 11.84 16.49 6.50
C TYR A 231 12.57 15.71 5.40
N LYS A 232 13.76 16.17 5.00
CA LYS A 232 14.59 15.48 4.01
C LYS A 232 14.90 14.05 4.45
N SER A 233 15.40 13.89 5.68
CA SER A 233 15.69 12.59 6.28
C SER A 233 14.46 11.69 6.35
N TYR A 234 13.30 12.23 6.75
CA TYR A 234 12.05 11.47 6.75
C TYR A 234 11.65 10.98 5.35
N VAL A 235 11.71 11.84 4.32
CA VAL A 235 11.32 11.48 2.95
C VAL A 235 12.29 10.43 2.40
N GLU A 236 13.60 10.60 2.61
CA GLU A 236 14.62 9.62 2.19
C GLU A 236 14.44 8.27 2.90
N ASN A 237 14.23 8.27 4.22
CA ASN A 237 14.01 7.04 4.99
C ASN A 237 12.70 6.35 4.59
N LEU A 238 11.64 7.12 4.32
CA LEU A 238 10.36 6.59 3.86
C LEU A 238 10.49 5.96 2.48
N LEU A 239 11.20 6.61 1.56
CA LEU A 239 11.49 6.05 0.24
C LEU A 239 12.30 4.75 0.34
N ASN A 240 13.38 4.75 1.11
CA ASN A 240 14.22 3.56 1.32
C ASN A 240 13.41 2.40 1.89
N TYR A 241 12.53 2.68 2.85
CA TYR A 241 11.62 1.67 3.37
C TYR A 241 10.66 1.14 2.30
N MET A 242 10.01 2.01 1.52
CA MET A 242 9.09 1.60 0.46
C MET A 242 9.76 0.73 -0.61
N ILE A 243 10.98 1.10 -1.03
CA ILE A 243 11.79 0.31 -1.98
C ILE A 243 12.14 -1.04 -1.35
N SER A 244 12.70 -1.05 -0.14
CA SER A 244 13.09 -2.30 0.53
C SER A 244 11.88 -3.23 0.76
N PHE A 245 10.71 -2.67 1.08
CA PHE A 245 9.50 -3.43 1.28
C PHE A 245 8.95 -4.00 -0.04
N PHE A 246 9.05 -3.22 -1.12
CA PHE A 246 8.70 -3.68 -2.47
C PHE A 246 9.61 -4.83 -2.93
N GLU A 247 10.92 -4.71 -2.73
CA GLU A 247 11.92 -5.76 -3.02
C GLU A 247 11.65 -7.02 -2.20
N LYS A 248 11.33 -6.87 -0.91
CA LYS A 248 11.01 -7.99 -0.01
C LYS A 248 9.75 -8.75 -0.44
N ILE A 249 8.75 -8.08 -1.00
CA ILE A 249 7.53 -8.75 -1.48
C ILE A 249 7.77 -9.41 -2.83
N ASN A 250 8.51 -8.75 -3.72
CA ASN A 250 8.67 -9.15 -5.11
C ASN A 250 10.09 -9.66 -5.38
N VAL A 251 10.53 -10.65 -4.62
CA VAL A 251 11.91 -11.17 -4.69
C VAL A 251 12.26 -11.72 -6.09
N LEU A 252 11.28 -12.27 -6.81
CA LEU A 252 11.47 -12.83 -8.15
C LEU A 252 11.52 -11.78 -9.28
N VAL A 253 11.22 -10.51 -8.98
CA VAL A 253 11.16 -9.43 -9.97
C VAL A 253 12.47 -8.66 -9.97
N ASP A 254 12.99 -8.31 -11.15
CA ASP A 254 14.14 -7.42 -11.26
C ASP A 254 13.77 -5.99 -10.83
N CYS A 255 13.96 -5.72 -9.54
CA CYS A 255 13.66 -4.44 -8.93
C CYS A 255 14.59 -3.32 -9.42
N LYS A 256 15.76 -3.64 -9.99
CA LYS A 256 16.69 -2.62 -10.51
C LYS A 256 16.16 -2.01 -11.80
N THR A 257 15.59 -2.83 -12.68
CA THR A 257 14.99 -2.36 -13.93
C THR A 257 13.76 -1.51 -13.65
N THR A 258 12.87 -1.96 -12.75
CA THR A 258 11.68 -1.17 -12.38
C THR A 258 12.03 0.17 -11.72
N TYR A 259 13.08 0.20 -10.89
CA TYR A 259 13.58 1.45 -10.31
C TYR A 259 14.07 2.44 -11.38
N LYS A 260 14.87 1.97 -12.34
CA LYS A 260 15.36 2.81 -13.45
C LYS A 260 14.22 3.36 -14.29
N GLU A 261 13.22 2.54 -14.62
CA GLU A 261 12.03 3.00 -15.36
C GLU A 261 11.30 4.13 -14.61
N TYR A 262 11.17 4.04 -13.29
CA TYR A 262 10.55 5.10 -12.49
C TYR A 262 11.41 6.35 -12.37
N GLU A 263 12.73 6.22 -12.34
CA GLU A 263 13.64 7.36 -12.39
C GLU A 263 13.58 8.06 -13.75
N ASP A 264 13.62 7.32 -14.86
CA ASP A 264 13.53 7.88 -16.21
C ASP A 264 12.19 8.59 -16.43
N ASP A 265 11.08 7.99 -15.99
CA ASP A 265 9.75 8.63 -15.99
C ASP A 265 9.72 9.91 -15.14
N PHE A 266 10.40 9.92 -13.98
CA PHE A 266 10.57 11.13 -13.18
C PHE A 266 11.32 12.22 -13.94
N TYR A 267 12.50 11.92 -14.51
CA TYR A 267 13.30 12.92 -15.22
C TYR A 267 12.53 13.51 -16.40
N ASN A 268 11.81 12.67 -17.16
CA ASN A 268 10.96 13.11 -18.26
C ASN A 268 9.86 14.09 -17.78
N LYS A 269 9.12 13.73 -16.73
CA LYS A 269 8.03 14.56 -16.18
C LYS A 269 8.53 15.83 -15.49
N PHE A 270 9.66 15.75 -14.80
CA PHE A 270 10.26 16.89 -14.11
C PHE A 270 10.77 17.93 -15.12
N ASN A 271 11.46 17.49 -16.18
CA ASN A 271 11.93 18.37 -17.25
C ASN A 271 10.76 19.03 -18.01
N ASN A 272 9.66 18.31 -18.20
CA ASN A 272 8.42 18.84 -18.80
C ASN A 272 7.58 19.70 -17.84
N LYS A 273 8.00 19.87 -16.58
CA LYS A 273 7.28 20.63 -15.53
C LYS A 273 5.87 20.11 -15.24
N GLU A 274 5.66 18.80 -15.37
CA GLU A 274 4.36 18.15 -15.16
C GLU A 274 4.10 17.78 -13.68
N ILE A 275 5.15 17.83 -12.84
CA ILE A 275 5.06 17.44 -11.43
C ILE A 275 4.44 18.57 -10.61
N LYS A 276 3.22 18.34 -10.13
CA LYS A 276 2.43 19.29 -9.34
C LYS A 276 3.20 19.82 -8.13
N GLY A 277 3.31 21.14 -8.03
CA GLY A 277 4.01 21.85 -6.96
C GLY A 277 5.50 22.05 -7.22
N TRP A 278 6.09 21.33 -8.19
CA TRP A 278 7.49 21.45 -8.62
C TRP A 278 7.60 22.08 -10.02
N GLU A 279 6.63 22.89 -10.45
CA GLU A 279 6.67 23.54 -11.77
C GLU A 279 7.77 24.62 -11.88
N LYS A 280 8.18 25.17 -10.73
CA LYS A 280 9.28 26.14 -10.59
C LYS A 280 10.23 25.68 -9.48
N TYR A 281 11.51 25.98 -9.65
CA TYR A 281 12.51 25.80 -8.59
C TYR A 281 12.28 26.79 -7.44
N THR A 282 12.72 26.43 -6.24
CA THR A 282 12.62 27.26 -5.04
C THR A 282 13.31 28.62 -5.23
N TYR A 283 14.42 28.63 -5.97
CA TYR A 283 15.15 29.86 -6.29
C TYR A 283 14.30 30.87 -7.09
N ASP A 284 13.37 30.38 -7.92
CA ASP A 284 12.52 31.20 -8.79
C ASP A 284 11.13 31.50 -8.18
N LEU A 285 10.92 31.19 -6.89
CA LEU A 285 9.67 31.48 -6.18
C LEU A 285 9.64 32.92 -5.64
N ASP A 286 8.46 33.55 -5.69
CA ASP A 286 8.26 34.97 -5.35
C ASP A 286 8.70 35.36 -3.93
N PHE A 287 8.63 34.44 -2.97
CA PHE A 287 8.94 34.68 -1.55
C PHE A 287 10.29 34.08 -1.12
N TYR A 288 11.15 33.71 -2.07
CA TYR A 288 12.50 33.29 -1.79
C TYR A 288 13.45 34.50 -1.70
N CYS A 289 14.32 34.50 -0.70
CA CYS A 289 15.30 35.56 -0.50
C CYS A 289 16.72 35.04 -0.72
N ASN A 290 17.38 35.52 -1.78
CA ASN A 290 18.74 35.10 -2.14
C ASN A 290 19.79 35.48 -1.08
N ILE A 291 19.53 36.56 -0.32
CA ILE A 291 20.47 37.12 0.67
C ILE A 291 20.67 36.18 1.85
N ASN A 292 19.58 35.71 2.45
CA ASN A 292 19.63 34.79 3.59
C ASN A 292 19.32 33.33 3.23
N ASN A 293 19.00 33.09 1.95
CA ASN A 293 18.70 31.78 1.39
C ASN A 293 17.60 31.06 2.21
N LYS A 294 16.45 31.77 2.34
CA LYS A 294 15.24 31.31 3.00
C LYS A 294 14.02 31.57 2.11
N LEU A 295 13.06 30.65 2.18
CA LEU A 295 11.74 30.79 1.57
C LEU A 295 10.72 31.17 2.66
N TYR A 296 10.00 32.26 2.46
CA TYR A 296 9.01 32.76 3.41
C TYR A 296 7.61 32.18 3.15
N ALA A 297 6.80 32.09 4.21
CA ALA A 297 5.50 31.44 4.16
C ALA A 297 4.41 32.27 3.45
N SER A 298 4.53 33.59 3.49
CA SER A 298 3.61 34.52 2.84
C SER A 298 4.30 35.83 2.50
N GLU A 299 3.69 36.58 1.58
CA GLU A 299 4.13 37.93 1.23
C GLU A 299 4.30 38.83 2.46
N GLY A 300 3.36 38.79 3.41
CA GLY A 300 3.45 39.57 4.64
C GLY A 300 4.69 39.26 5.48
N THR A 301 5.05 37.98 5.61
CA THR A 301 6.29 37.59 6.33
C THR A 301 7.55 38.00 5.58
N TYR A 302 7.52 37.97 4.25
CA TYR A 302 8.64 38.39 3.41
C TYR A 302 8.85 39.91 3.48
N GLN A 303 7.78 40.69 3.31
CA GLN A 303 7.80 42.15 3.40
C GLN A 303 8.20 42.63 4.80
N SER A 304 7.75 41.91 5.85
CA SER A 304 8.18 42.20 7.23
C SER A 304 9.68 41.99 7.41
N TYR A 305 10.25 40.95 6.82
CA TYR A 305 11.70 40.74 6.82
C TYR A 305 12.46 41.83 6.06
N LEU A 306 12.01 42.22 4.87
CA LEU A 306 12.66 43.29 4.09
C LEU A 306 12.72 44.63 4.84
N LYS A 307 11.77 44.89 5.74
CA LYS A 307 11.70 46.11 6.57
C LYS A 307 12.46 45.99 7.90
N CYS A 308 12.89 44.79 8.29
CA CYS A 308 13.49 44.56 9.60
C CYS A 308 15.01 44.82 9.61
N LYS A 309 15.57 45.23 10.75
CA LYS A 309 17.01 45.44 10.92
C LYS A 309 17.87 44.19 10.61
N ASN A 310 17.28 42.99 10.69
CA ASN A 310 17.99 41.75 10.34
C ASN A 310 18.32 41.68 8.85
N TYR A 311 17.48 42.24 7.98
CA TYR A 311 17.76 42.31 6.55
C TYR A 311 19.02 43.14 6.28
N ASP A 312 19.15 44.31 6.89
CA ASP A 312 20.33 45.16 6.72
C ASP A 312 21.62 44.45 7.16
N ASN A 313 21.54 43.68 8.25
CA ASN A 313 22.67 42.90 8.75
C ASN A 313 23.02 41.72 7.83
N ASP A 314 22.02 40.98 7.34
CA ASP A 314 22.21 39.85 6.42
C ASP A 314 22.70 40.35 5.05
N LEU A 315 22.21 41.50 4.58
CA LEU A 315 22.67 42.16 3.35
C LEU A 315 24.13 42.61 3.48
N LYS A 316 24.53 43.23 4.59
CA LYS A 316 25.95 43.56 4.85
C LYS A 316 26.83 42.31 4.82
N LYS A 317 26.39 41.21 5.45
CA LYS A 317 27.12 39.92 5.42
C LYS A 317 27.21 39.37 3.99
N TYR A 318 26.13 39.42 3.23
CA TYR A 318 26.07 38.95 1.85
C TYR A 318 27.01 39.76 0.94
N LEU A 319 26.99 41.09 1.03
CA LEU A 319 27.89 41.99 0.28
C LEU A 319 29.37 41.77 0.66
N ASN A 320 29.66 41.55 1.95
CA ASN A 320 31.03 41.29 2.41
C ASN A 320 31.65 40.01 1.82
N LYS A 321 30.84 39.00 1.47
CA LYS A 321 31.33 37.76 0.85
C LYS A 321 31.83 37.95 -0.57
N LYS A 322 31.47 39.06 -1.25
CA LYS A 322 31.88 39.38 -2.64
C LYS A 322 31.78 38.18 -3.60
N TYR A 323 30.61 37.55 -3.64
CA TYR A 323 30.39 36.40 -4.53
C TYR A 323 30.69 36.75 -5.98
N THR A 324 31.45 35.91 -6.67
CA THR A 324 31.59 36.00 -8.13
C THR A 324 30.31 35.53 -8.82
N VAL A 325 30.12 35.91 -10.10
CA VAL A 325 28.95 35.46 -10.88
C VAL A 325 28.89 33.94 -10.93
N GLU A 326 30.03 33.29 -11.16
CA GLU A 326 30.16 31.82 -11.15
C GLU A 326 29.74 31.20 -9.82
N GLN A 327 30.11 31.80 -8.69
CA GLN A 327 29.71 31.30 -7.37
C GLN A 327 28.19 31.43 -7.13
N LEU A 328 27.55 32.49 -7.64
CA LEU A 328 26.11 32.66 -7.54
C LEU A 328 25.36 31.64 -8.42
N GLU A 329 25.86 31.37 -9.61
CA GLU A 329 25.35 30.31 -10.48
C GLU A 329 25.49 28.94 -9.85
N GLU A 330 26.62 28.66 -9.20
CA GLU A 330 26.84 27.41 -8.48
C GLU A 330 25.89 27.26 -7.28
N ILE A 331 25.64 28.33 -6.53
CA ILE A 331 24.63 28.32 -5.46
C ILE A 331 23.24 28.02 -6.03
N LYS A 332 22.88 28.65 -7.17
CA LYS A 332 21.61 28.39 -7.85
C LYS A 332 21.49 26.92 -8.27
N LYS A 333 22.50 26.37 -8.95
CA LYS A 333 22.54 24.96 -9.38
C LYS A 333 22.41 23.99 -8.20
N ASN A 334 23.07 24.29 -7.07
CA ASN A 334 22.95 23.46 -5.87
C ASN A 334 21.54 23.46 -5.29
N ILE A 335 20.85 24.60 -5.28
CA ILE A 335 19.44 24.68 -4.85
C ILE A 335 18.54 23.89 -5.81
N GLU A 336 18.72 24.04 -7.11
CA GLU A 336 17.96 23.31 -8.13
C GLU A 336 18.17 21.79 -7.99
N LYS A 337 19.39 21.34 -7.69
CA LYS A 337 19.72 19.93 -7.43
C LYS A 337 19.07 19.42 -6.13
N GLU A 338 19.06 20.20 -5.06
CA GLU A 338 18.36 19.84 -3.82
C GLU A 338 16.85 19.72 -4.03
N ASP A 339 16.26 20.67 -4.74
CA ASP A 339 14.85 20.67 -5.12
C ASP A 339 14.51 19.44 -5.96
N MET A 340 15.32 19.15 -6.98
CA MET A 340 15.16 17.99 -7.84
C MET A 340 15.22 16.68 -7.04
N ASN A 341 16.19 16.53 -6.13
CA ASN A 341 16.31 15.34 -5.30
C ASN A 341 15.09 15.14 -4.40
N LEU A 342 14.57 16.22 -3.80
CA LEU A 342 13.38 16.15 -2.97
C LEU A 342 12.13 15.83 -3.81
N ALA A 343 12.00 16.43 -4.98
CA ALA A 343 10.92 16.15 -5.93
C ALA A 343 10.93 14.68 -6.37
N ARG A 344 12.12 14.15 -6.67
CA ARG A 344 12.36 12.75 -7.04
C ARG A 344 11.87 11.82 -5.94
N CYS A 345 12.26 12.06 -4.69
CA CYS A 345 11.84 11.21 -3.60
C CYS A 345 10.32 11.26 -3.36
N GLU A 346 9.70 12.46 -3.39
CA GLU A 346 8.25 12.60 -3.27
C GLU A 346 7.50 11.85 -4.39
N TYR A 347 7.98 11.96 -5.62
CA TYR A 347 7.40 11.30 -6.78
C TYR A 347 7.50 9.77 -6.70
N LEU A 348 8.70 9.24 -6.40
CA LEU A 348 8.91 7.81 -6.26
C LEU A 348 8.07 7.21 -5.12
N ILE A 349 7.95 7.89 -3.98
CA ILE A 349 7.07 7.43 -2.88
C ILE A 349 5.62 7.34 -3.35
N GLN A 350 5.14 8.33 -4.13
CA GLN A 350 3.79 8.29 -4.67
C GLN A 350 3.57 7.09 -5.61
N LEU A 351 4.54 6.78 -6.47
CA LEU A 351 4.49 5.60 -7.35
C LEU A 351 4.47 4.29 -6.56
N TYR A 352 5.42 4.08 -5.63
CA TYR A 352 5.46 2.88 -4.80
C TYR A 352 4.21 2.72 -3.94
N ALA A 353 3.68 3.80 -3.38
CA ALA A 353 2.44 3.76 -2.62
C ALA A 353 1.23 3.36 -3.48
N ASN A 354 1.19 3.75 -4.76
CA ASN A 354 0.13 3.31 -5.68
C ASN A 354 0.21 1.80 -5.94
N ILE A 355 1.42 1.27 -6.14
CA ILE A 355 1.64 -0.17 -6.36
C ILE A 355 1.29 -0.98 -5.10
N LEU A 356 1.73 -0.49 -3.94
CA LEU A 356 1.49 -1.11 -2.64
C LEU A 356 0.11 -0.79 -2.05
N ASN A 357 -0.75 -0.06 -2.78
CA ASN A 357 -2.04 0.42 -2.26
C ASN A 357 -2.91 -0.72 -1.70
N LYS A 358 -2.92 -1.89 -2.34
CA LYS A 358 -3.66 -3.06 -1.85
C LYS A 358 -3.22 -3.49 -0.45
N ILE A 359 -1.92 -3.45 -0.16
CA ILE A 359 -1.34 -3.83 1.14
C ILE A 359 -1.56 -2.71 2.16
N ILE A 360 -1.45 -1.45 1.73
CA ILE A 360 -1.75 -0.28 2.57
C ILE A 360 -3.23 -0.30 3.00
N GLN A 361 -4.18 -0.56 2.09
CA GLN A 361 -5.60 -0.69 2.44
C GLN A 361 -5.86 -1.85 3.41
N ARG A 362 -5.20 -3.01 3.22
CA ARG A 362 -5.28 -4.12 4.18
C ARG A 362 -4.75 -3.73 5.56
N THR A 363 -3.69 -2.93 5.60
CA THR A 363 -3.10 -2.40 6.84
C THR A 363 -4.09 -1.47 7.54
N ILE A 364 -4.71 -0.53 6.81
CA ILE A 364 -5.75 0.37 7.32
C ILE A 364 -6.93 -0.42 7.88
N GLN A 365 -7.46 -1.38 7.13
CA GLN A 365 -8.57 -2.24 7.57
C GLN A 365 -8.22 -3.02 8.84
N ASN A 366 -7.00 -3.56 8.93
CA ASN A 366 -6.53 -4.26 10.12
C ASN A 366 -6.45 -3.34 11.35
N ILE A 367 -5.98 -2.11 11.18
CA ILE A 367 -5.94 -1.11 12.25
C ILE A 367 -7.35 -0.71 12.69
N GLN A 368 -8.25 -0.46 11.73
CA GLN A 368 -9.64 -0.11 12.03
C GLN A 368 -10.37 -1.24 12.76
N ARG A 369 -10.17 -2.50 12.34
CA ARG A 369 -10.69 -3.67 13.08
C ARG A 369 -10.14 -3.74 14.50
N LYS A 370 -8.82 -3.50 14.66
CA LYS A 370 -8.19 -3.46 15.99
C LYS A 370 -8.71 -2.34 16.88
N GLN A 371 -9.03 -1.17 16.31
CA GLN A 371 -9.61 -0.04 17.03
C GLN A 371 -11.08 -0.25 17.40
N ALA A 372 -11.79 -1.10 16.66
CA ALA A 372 -13.19 -1.45 16.93
C ALA A 372 -13.36 -2.52 18.00
N TYR A 373 -12.28 -3.21 18.41
CA TYR A 373 -12.38 -4.25 19.42
C TYR A 373 -12.81 -3.70 20.78
N THR A 374 -13.75 -4.40 21.41
CA THR A 374 -14.06 -4.17 22.83
C THR A 374 -12.89 -4.63 23.71
N ILE A 375 -12.82 -4.13 24.95
CA ILE A 375 -11.76 -4.52 25.90
C ILE A 375 -11.73 -6.06 26.07
N ASP A 376 -12.91 -6.68 26.15
CA ASP A 376 -13.06 -8.14 26.27
C ASP A 376 -12.53 -8.90 25.06
N GLU A 377 -12.78 -8.39 23.84
CA GLU A 377 -12.25 -8.97 22.60
C GLU A 377 -10.72 -8.85 22.51
N ILE A 378 -10.15 -7.70 22.93
CA ILE A 378 -8.70 -7.51 23.00
C ILE A 378 -8.08 -8.50 23.97
N GLN A 379 -8.68 -8.68 25.15
CA GLN A 379 -8.21 -9.64 26.14
C GLN A 379 -8.30 -11.08 25.62
N LYS A 380 -9.44 -11.50 25.07
CA LYS A 380 -9.59 -12.83 24.46
C LYS A 380 -8.56 -13.09 23.37
N LYS A 381 -8.24 -12.08 22.56
CA LYS A 381 -7.22 -12.21 21.51
C LYS A 381 -5.82 -12.39 22.08
N LYS A 382 -5.46 -11.62 23.11
CA LYS A 382 -4.19 -11.81 23.82
C LYS A 382 -4.09 -13.20 24.43
N TYR A 383 -5.14 -13.68 25.09
CA TYR A 383 -5.18 -15.04 25.63
C TYR A 383 -5.03 -16.11 24.54
N LYS A 384 -5.70 -15.96 23.38
CA LYS A 384 -5.51 -16.86 22.23
C LYS A 384 -4.07 -16.81 21.68
N GLU A 385 -3.46 -15.62 21.61
CA GLU A 385 -2.06 -15.46 21.17
C GLU A 385 -1.07 -16.12 22.16
N GLU A 386 -1.28 -15.94 23.47
CA GLU A 386 -0.50 -16.58 24.55
C GLU A 386 -0.66 -18.10 24.56
N GLU A 387 -1.89 -18.62 24.41
CA GLU A 387 -2.17 -20.06 24.36
C GLU A 387 -1.50 -20.72 23.16
N GLN A 388 -1.49 -20.06 22.00
CA GLN A 388 -0.78 -20.52 20.80
C GLN A 388 0.73 -20.52 20.99
N GLU A 389 1.30 -19.51 21.66
CA GLU A 389 2.72 -19.49 21.99
C GLU A 389 3.10 -20.65 22.92
N ASP A 390 2.28 -20.91 23.95
CA ASP A 390 2.48 -22.02 24.87
C ASP A 390 2.33 -23.38 24.19
N GLU A 391 1.35 -23.54 23.30
CA GLU A 391 1.19 -24.77 22.52
C GLU A 391 2.39 -25.01 21.58
N LYS A 392 2.92 -23.96 20.95
CA LYS A 392 4.14 -24.05 20.14
C LYS A 392 5.36 -24.43 20.98
N LYS A 393 5.50 -23.88 22.20
CA LYS A 393 6.55 -24.27 23.14
C LYS A 393 6.43 -25.74 23.52
N ARG A 394 5.23 -26.22 23.87
CA ARG A 394 4.97 -27.64 24.16
C ARG A 394 5.32 -28.55 22.98
N LYS A 395 4.92 -28.19 21.75
CA LYS A 395 5.27 -28.97 20.54
C LYS A 395 6.78 -29.04 20.28
N LYS A 396 7.51 -27.94 20.50
CA LYS A 396 8.98 -27.93 20.42
C LYS A 396 9.62 -28.80 21.49
N GLU A 397 9.12 -28.75 22.72
CA GLU A 397 9.62 -29.54 23.84
C GLU A 397 9.37 -31.04 23.63
N TYR A 398 8.18 -31.42 23.16
CA TYR A 398 7.86 -32.80 22.79
C TYR A 398 8.72 -33.30 21.63
N HIS A 399 8.98 -32.45 20.62
CA HIS A 399 9.89 -32.80 19.53
C HIS A 399 11.33 -33.01 20.03
N LEU A 400 11.79 -32.20 20.98
CA LEU A 400 13.10 -32.36 21.61
C LEU A 400 13.18 -33.67 22.43
N LEU A 401 12.14 -34.00 23.20
CA LEU A 401 12.05 -35.28 23.93
C LEU A 401 12.03 -36.49 22.98
N SER A 402 11.28 -36.41 21.88
CA SER A 402 11.21 -37.50 20.88
C SER A 402 12.57 -37.76 20.20
N LEU A 403 13.39 -36.71 20.01
CA LEU A 403 14.77 -36.85 19.52
C LEU A 403 15.70 -37.48 20.56
N MET A 404 15.41 -37.32 21.87
CA MET A 404 16.16 -37.97 22.95
C MET A 404 15.79 -39.45 23.11
N ASP A 405 14.51 -39.81 22.91
CA ASP A 405 14.04 -41.21 23.01
C ASP A 405 14.48 -42.08 21.82
N HIS A 406 14.70 -41.50 20.64
CA HIS A 406 15.28 -42.23 19.49
C HIS A 406 16.81 -42.37 19.55
N ASN A 407 17.52 -41.53 20.30
CA ASN A 407 18.96 -41.67 20.51
C ASN A 407 19.36 -42.76 21.51
N ASN A 408 18.40 -43.39 22.21
CA ASN A 408 18.66 -44.49 23.14
C ASN A 408 18.49 -45.89 22.52
N ASN A 409 18.09 -46.01 21.24
CA ASN A 409 17.88 -47.30 20.57
C ASN A 409 18.67 -47.53 19.26
N GLU A 410 19.54 -46.60 18.83
CA GLU A 410 20.48 -46.81 17.71
C GLU A 410 21.90 -46.35 18.06
N LEU A 411 22.46 -46.95 19.12
CA LEU A 411 23.87 -46.84 19.47
C LEU A 411 24.72 -47.69 18.50
N ASN A 412 24.84 -47.27 17.23
CA ASN A 412 25.94 -47.61 16.29
C ASN A 412 25.63 -47.06 14.88
N ASN A 413 26.39 -46.04 14.43
CA ASN A 413 26.65 -45.63 13.01
C ASN A 413 26.22 -44.23 12.50
N GLN A 414 25.80 -43.26 13.33
CA GLN A 414 25.50 -41.90 12.84
C GLN A 414 26.35 -40.76 13.44
N ASN A 415 27.39 -41.07 14.23
CA ASN A 415 28.22 -40.08 14.94
C ASN A 415 29.41 -39.50 14.13
N ILE A 416 29.32 -39.34 12.81
CA ILE A 416 30.46 -38.80 12.00
C ILE A 416 30.10 -37.62 11.08
N LEU A 417 28.82 -37.22 10.96
CA LEU A 417 28.43 -36.09 10.08
C LEU A 417 27.79 -34.88 10.81
N LEU A 418 27.51 -35.02 12.10
CA LEU A 418 26.90 -33.94 12.91
C LEU A 418 27.92 -33.17 13.78
N GLN A 419 29.16 -33.67 13.91
CA GLN A 419 30.21 -33.04 14.72
C GLN A 419 30.95 -31.87 14.04
N ASP A 420 30.81 -31.72 12.72
CA ASP A 420 31.50 -30.64 11.99
C ASP A 420 30.66 -29.36 11.82
N LEU A 421 29.38 -29.39 12.23
CA LEU A 421 28.47 -28.23 12.17
C LEU A 421 28.32 -27.52 13.51
N GLU A 422 28.74 -28.14 14.62
CA GLU A 422 28.63 -27.60 15.98
C GLU A 422 29.81 -26.65 16.34
N ASN A 423 30.81 -26.49 15.46
CA ASN A 423 32.01 -25.69 15.74
C ASN A 423 31.98 -24.23 15.23
N ASN A 424 30.87 -23.75 14.64
CA ASN A 424 30.71 -22.33 14.31
C ASN A 424 29.97 -21.57 15.40
N ASN A 425 30.72 -21.27 16.46
CA ASN A 425 30.39 -20.27 17.48
C ASN A 425 30.21 -18.88 16.85
N LEU A 426 28.97 -18.41 16.72
CA LEU A 426 28.64 -16.98 16.80
C LEU A 426 27.52 -16.80 17.82
N SER A 427 27.92 -16.38 19.01
CA SER A 427 27.07 -15.82 20.05
C SER A 427 26.28 -14.63 19.49
N ILE A 428 24.98 -14.77 19.30
CA ILE A 428 24.09 -13.61 19.23
C ILE A 428 22.76 -13.91 19.91
N SER A 429 22.36 -12.93 20.72
CA SER A 429 21.36 -12.96 21.78
C SER A 429 19.97 -13.43 21.38
N MET A 430 19.36 -14.16 22.31
CA MET A 430 17.98 -14.63 22.33
C MET A 430 16.94 -13.56 21.93
N SER A 431 16.12 -13.90 20.95
CA SER A 431 14.73 -13.46 20.85
C SER A 431 13.92 -14.56 20.16
N ASP A 432 12.96 -15.09 20.92
CA ASP A 432 11.98 -16.09 20.54
C ASP A 432 11.13 -15.63 19.34
N ASP A 433 10.99 -16.44 18.28
CA ASP A 433 9.78 -16.46 17.44
C ASP A 433 9.78 -17.57 16.34
N ASP A 434 8.74 -18.40 16.37
CA ASP A 434 8.15 -19.22 15.29
C ASP A 434 9.05 -20.13 14.42
N SER A 435 9.27 -21.38 14.85
CA SER A 435 9.98 -22.42 14.07
C SER A 435 9.18 -23.71 13.75
N SER A 436 7.87 -23.76 13.97
CA SER A 436 7.11 -25.04 13.95
C SER A 436 6.17 -25.25 12.76
N ASP A 437 6.50 -24.78 11.55
CA ASP A 437 5.62 -24.94 10.37
C ASP A 437 6.25 -25.69 9.18
N MET A 438 7.46 -26.24 9.36
CA MET A 438 8.25 -26.87 8.28
C MET A 438 8.69 -28.32 8.58
N SER A 439 8.24 -28.92 9.69
CA SER A 439 8.68 -30.24 10.15
C SER A 439 7.75 -31.41 9.77
N ASN A 440 6.63 -31.17 9.06
CA ASN A 440 5.65 -32.21 8.71
C ASN A 440 5.64 -32.60 7.20
N ILE A 441 6.72 -32.36 6.45
CA ILE A 441 6.84 -32.74 5.02
C ILE A 441 7.80 -33.93 4.88
N SER A 442 7.63 -34.95 5.72
CA SER A 442 8.16 -36.29 5.46
C SER A 442 7.40 -37.29 6.32
N ASN A 443 6.76 -38.26 5.65
CA ASN A 443 6.09 -39.46 6.17
C ASN A 443 4.54 -39.40 6.17
N ASN A 444 3.97 -40.35 5.39
CA ASN A 444 2.62 -40.92 5.44
C ASN A 444 1.62 -40.44 4.37
N GLU A 445 1.66 -41.12 3.21
CA GLU A 445 0.63 -41.10 2.16
C GLU A 445 -0.64 -41.93 2.51
N ASP A 446 -0.79 -42.47 3.73
CA ASP A 446 -1.84 -43.48 4.04
C ASP A 446 -2.73 -43.20 5.28
N GLN A 447 -2.79 -41.98 5.83
CA GLN A 447 -3.66 -41.67 7.00
C GLN A 447 -4.49 -40.39 6.86
N GLN A 448 -5.03 -40.14 5.66
CA GLN A 448 -5.66 -38.87 5.31
C GLN A 448 -7.17 -38.77 5.63
N LYS A 449 -7.60 -39.18 6.84
CA LYS A 449 -9.02 -39.07 7.24
C LYS A 449 -9.38 -38.59 8.65
N ASP A 450 -8.46 -38.44 9.61
CA ASP A 450 -8.87 -38.25 11.03
C ASP A 450 -8.17 -37.09 11.80
N LEU A 451 -7.72 -36.01 11.15
CA LEU A 451 -7.04 -34.88 11.85
C LEU A 451 -7.51 -33.47 11.45
N ASP A 452 -8.74 -33.33 10.95
CA ASP A 452 -9.34 -32.04 10.52
C ASP A 452 -10.18 -31.34 11.63
N GLU A 453 -9.89 -31.61 12.90
CA GLU A 453 -10.52 -30.91 14.03
C GLU A 453 -9.41 -30.30 14.89
N GLU A 454 -9.60 -29.05 15.32
CA GLU A 454 -8.70 -28.25 16.18
C GLU A 454 -7.67 -27.35 15.44
N ASN A 455 -8.17 -26.23 14.89
CA ASN A 455 -7.73 -24.88 15.25
C ASN A 455 -8.67 -23.83 14.63
N GLU A 456 -9.63 -23.39 15.44
CA GLU A 456 -10.68 -22.45 15.11
C GLU A 456 -10.20 -20.98 15.11
N ASP A 457 -10.91 -20.22 14.27
CA ASP A 457 -11.29 -18.81 14.39
C ASP A 457 -10.56 -17.76 13.52
N ASP A 458 -11.41 -16.99 12.82
CA ASP A 458 -11.20 -15.82 11.96
C ASP A 458 -10.88 -16.03 10.46
N ASN A 459 -11.96 -16.21 9.68
CA ASN A 459 -12.33 -15.55 8.40
C ASN A 459 -13.05 -16.53 7.45
N ASP A 460 -14.26 -16.99 7.81
CA ASP A 460 -15.14 -17.79 6.94
C ASP A 460 -15.98 -16.93 5.95
N ASP A 461 -15.73 -15.62 5.88
CA ASP A 461 -16.48 -14.67 5.04
C ASP A 461 -16.20 -14.77 3.52
N ASN A 462 -15.40 -15.74 3.07
CA ASN A 462 -15.03 -15.89 1.64
C ASN A 462 -15.51 -17.18 0.97
N LYS A 463 -16.30 -18.02 1.65
CA LYS A 463 -17.00 -19.13 0.96
C LYS A 463 -18.30 -18.59 0.34
N PRO A 464 -18.62 -18.92 -0.92
CA PRO A 464 -19.89 -18.52 -1.53
C PRO A 464 -21.05 -19.12 -0.72
N ILE A 465 -21.82 -18.25 -0.06
CA ILE A 465 -23.01 -18.62 0.72
C ILE A 465 -24.02 -19.31 -0.21
N TYR A 466 -24.36 -20.56 0.09
CA TYR A 466 -25.35 -21.33 -0.68
C TYR A 466 -26.75 -20.70 -0.56
N ASN A 467 -27.17 -19.97 -1.60
CA ASN A 467 -28.43 -19.25 -1.65
C ASN A 467 -29.21 -19.55 -2.95
N PRO A 468 -29.71 -20.79 -3.12
CA PRO A 468 -30.34 -21.23 -4.37
C PRO A 468 -31.64 -20.50 -4.72
N LEU A 469 -32.29 -19.86 -3.74
CA LEU A 469 -33.52 -19.07 -3.91
C LEU A 469 -33.25 -17.56 -3.99
N ASN A 470 -31.98 -17.13 -3.98
CA ASN A 470 -31.57 -15.73 -4.00
C ASN A 470 -32.30 -14.86 -2.96
N LEU A 471 -32.56 -15.43 -1.78
CA LEU A 471 -33.24 -14.76 -0.67
C LEU A 471 -32.31 -13.69 -0.07
N PRO A 472 -32.84 -12.57 0.46
CA PRO A 472 -32.01 -11.58 1.12
C PRO A 472 -31.22 -12.19 2.28
N LEU A 473 -30.07 -11.62 2.62
CA LEU A 473 -29.25 -12.11 3.72
C LEU A 473 -29.71 -11.45 5.03
N GLY A 474 -29.87 -12.25 6.08
CA GLY A 474 -30.16 -11.77 7.42
C GLY A 474 -28.95 -11.09 8.08
N PHE A 475 -29.13 -10.64 9.33
CA PHE A 475 -28.05 -10.05 10.15
C PHE A 475 -26.93 -11.05 10.47
N ASP A 476 -27.19 -12.33 10.25
CA ASP A 476 -26.34 -13.50 10.45
C ASP A 476 -25.59 -13.93 9.17
N ASN A 477 -25.65 -13.14 8.08
CA ASN A 477 -25.08 -13.46 6.76
C ASN A 477 -25.58 -14.80 6.17
N LYS A 478 -26.72 -15.32 6.63
CA LYS A 478 -27.39 -16.50 6.08
C LYS A 478 -28.65 -16.08 5.31
N PRO A 479 -29.08 -16.83 4.27
CA PRO A 479 -30.31 -16.53 3.57
C PRO A 479 -31.50 -16.60 4.54
N ILE A 480 -32.31 -15.55 4.65
CA ILE A 480 -33.46 -15.59 5.56
C ILE A 480 -34.42 -16.70 5.15
N PRO A 481 -35.02 -17.43 6.12
CA PRO A 481 -35.95 -18.51 5.82
C PRO A 481 -37.10 -18.08 4.90
N TYR A 482 -37.48 -18.94 3.94
CA TYR A 482 -38.49 -18.63 2.92
C TYR A 482 -39.87 -18.22 3.49
N TRP A 483 -40.27 -18.78 4.64
CA TRP A 483 -41.50 -18.39 5.33
C TRP A 483 -41.41 -16.96 5.88
N LEU A 484 -40.24 -16.54 6.37
CA LEU A 484 -39.98 -15.20 6.89
C LEU A 484 -40.00 -14.17 5.75
N TYR A 485 -39.44 -14.54 4.59
CA TYR A 485 -39.52 -13.77 3.35
C TYR A 485 -40.98 -13.51 2.91
N LYS A 486 -41.84 -14.54 2.99
CA LYS A 486 -43.29 -14.39 2.74
C LYS A 486 -44.00 -13.58 3.83
N LEU A 487 -43.67 -13.82 5.10
CA LEU A 487 -44.32 -13.18 6.27
C LEU A 487 -44.09 -11.66 6.29
N HIS A 488 -42.86 -11.22 6.04
CA HIS A 488 -42.54 -9.78 5.95
C HIS A 488 -42.98 -9.14 4.63
N GLY A 489 -43.63 -9.91 3.74
CA GLY A 489 -44.15 -9.41 2.47
C GLY A 489 -43.08 -9.09 1.44
N LEU A 490 -41.83 -9.53 1.61
CA LEU A 490 -40.76 -9.29 0.63
C LEU A 490 -41.04 -10.03 -0.69
N SER A 491 -41.88 -11.05 -0.70
CA SER A 491 -42.27 -11.74 -1.94
C SER A 491 -43.16 -10.94 -2.89
N LYS A 492 -43.69 -9.77 -2.47
CA LYS A 492 -44.58 -8.94 -3.29
C LYS A 492 -43.76 -7.93 -4.10
N GLU A 493 -43.92 -7.99 -5.42
CA GLU A 493 -43.28 -7.07 -6.37
C GLU A 493 -44.06 -5.74 -6.47
N TYR A 494 -43.35 -4.62 -6.36
CA TYR A 494 -43.85 -3.27 -6.59
C TYR A 494 -42.98 -2.57 -7.63
N LYS A 495 -43.57 -2.11 -8.73
CA LYS A 495 -42.84 -1.44 -9.82
C LYS A 495 -42.96 0.08 -9.70
N CYS A 496 -41.88 0.79 -9.99
CA CYS A 496 -41.86 2.25 -10.08
C CYS A 496 -41.45 2.69 -11.50
N GLU A 497 -42.35 3.35 -12.22
CA GLU A 497 -42.10 3.84 -13.59
C GLU A 497 -41.04 4.95 -13.60
N ILE A 498 -41.10 5.88 -12.64
CA ILE A 498 -40.12 6.97 -12.46
C ILE A 498 -38.68 6.45 -12.28
N CYS A 499 -38.52 5.23 -11.74
CA CYS A 499 -37.22 4.58 -11.56
C CYS A 499 -36.78 3.70 -12.75
N GLY A 500 -37.44 3.84 -13.91
CA GLY A 500 -37.17 3.03 -15.10
C GLY A 500 -37.78 1.63 -15.00
N ASN A 501 -39.02 1.52 -14.50
CA ASN A 501 -39.72 0.25 -14.25
C ASN A 501 -38.94 -0.72 -13.33
N TYR A 502 -38.19 -0.17 -12.37
CA TYR A 502 -37.47 -0.96 -11.40
C TYR A 502 -38.42 -1.64 -10.41
N SER A 503 -38.18 -2.92 -10.13
CA SER A 503 -38.97 -3.75 -9.23
C SER A 503 -38.41 -3.75 -7.81
N TYR A 504 -39.21 -3.33 -6.85
CA TYR A 504 -38.93 -3.39 -5.42
C TYR A 504 -39.71 -4.54 -4.77
N PHE A 505 -39.05 -5.27 -3.90
CA PHE A 505 -39.60 -6.45 -3.22
C PHE A 505 -39.95 -6.09 -1.78
N GLY A 506 -41.25 -6.08 -1.47
CA GLY A 506 -41.78 -5.70 -0.16
C GLY A 506 -42.17 -4.22 -0.02
N ARG A 507 -43.25 -3.99 0.75
CA ARG A 507 -43.84 -2.66 0.94
C ARG A 507 -42.89 -1.68 1.66
N ALA A 508 -42.16 -2.15 2.66
CA ALA A 508 -41.21 -1.31 3.41
C ALA A 508 -40.06 -0.81 2.51
N THR A 509 -39.51 -1.68 1.66
CA THR A 509 -38.49 -1.36 0.67
C THR A 509 -39.03 -0.38 -0.37
N PHE A 510 -40.26 -0.62 -0.83
CA PHE A 510 -40.97 0.30 -1.72
C PHE A 510 -41.33 1.64 -1.05
N GLU A 511 -41.47 1.77 0.27
CA GLU A 511 -41.65 3.10 0.88
C GLU A 511 -40.33 3.84 1.06
N LYS A 512 -39.24 3.11 1.31
CA LYS A 512 -37.90 3.67 1.42
C LYS A 512 -37.39 4.25 0.12
N HIS A 513 -37.72 3.63 -1.02
CA HIS A 513 -37.18 4.03 -2.33
C HIS A 513 -37.48 5.48 -2.71
N PHE A 514 -38.58 6.08 -2.24
CA PHE A 514 -38.93 7.49 -2.51
C PHE A 514 -37.87 8.48 -2.00
N TYR A 515 -37.12 8.10 -0.96
CA TYR A 515 -36.03 8.90 -0.39
C TYR A 515 -34.65 8.51 -0.92
N GLU A 516 -34.57 7.44 -1.71
CA GLU A 516 -33.31 6.97 -2.27
C GLU A 516 -32.87 7.84 -3.45
N TRP A 517 -31.57 7.78 -3.73
CA TRP A 517 -30.96 8.55 -4.79
C TRP A 517 -31.55 8.23 -6.17
N ARG A 518 -31.89 6.95 -6.43
CA ARG A 518 -32.45 6.52 -7.74
C ARG A 518 -33.78 7.20 -8.05
N HIS A 519 -34.71 7.26 -7.10
CA HIS A 519 -35.99 7.94 -7.27
C HIS A 519 -35.80 9.46 -7.34
N SER A 520 -34.96 10.01 -6.46
CA SER A 520 -34.61 11.44 -6.47
C SER A 520 -34.00 11.88 -7.81
N PHE A 521 -33.19 11.03 -8.42
CA PHE A 521 -32.61 11.26 -9.75
C PHE A 521 -33.66 11.16 -10.85
N GLY A 522 -34.57 10.19 -10.80
CA GLY A 522 -35.72 10.09 -11.72
C GLY A 522 -36.58 11.36 -11.71
N MET A 523 -36.92 11.86 -10.52
CA MET A 523 -37.63 13.13 -10.34
C MET A 523 -36.86 14.33 -10.88
N LYS A 524 -35.53 14.35 -10.67
CA LYS A 524 -34.64 15.39 -11.21
C LYS A 524 -34.62 15.40 -12.74
N CYS A 525 -34.64 14.23 -13.38
CA CYS A 525 -34.73 14.10 -14.84
C CYS A 525 -36.07 14.62 -15.38
N LEU A 526 -37.17 14.41 -14.65
CA LEU A 526 -38.49 14.96 -14.96
C LEU A 526 -38.62 16.46 -14.64
N LYS A 527 -37.57 17.09 -14.08
CA LYS A 527 -37.56 18.49 -13.59
C LYS A 527 -38.61 18.75 -12.50
N ILE A 528 -38.97 17.73 -11.72
CA ILE A 528 -39.88 17.84 -10.58
C ILE A 528 -39.06 17.78 -9.29
N PRO A 529 -39.21 18.73 -8.35
CA PRO A 529 -38.54 18.66 -7.06
C PRO A 529 -39.09 17.51 -6.21
N ASN A 530 -38.21 16.64 -5.70
CA ASN A 530 -38.57 15.49 -4.85
C ASN A 530 -39.01 15.97 -3.45
N THR A 531 -40.29 16.28 -3.31
CA THR A 531 -40.93 16.77 -2.07
C THR A 531 -41.96 15.76 -1.58
N LEU A 532 -42.41 15.92 -0.33
CA LEU A 532 -43.38 15.00 0.30
C LEU A 532 -44.69 14.84 -0.50
N HIS A 533 -45.07 15.85 -1.30
CA HIS A 533 -46.25 15.80 -2.17
C HIS A 533 -46.22 14.66 -3.20
N PHE A 534 -45.03 14.20 -3.58
CA PHE A 534 -44.84 13.16 -4.59
C PHE A 534 -44.69 11.75 -3.99
N LYS A 535 -44.90 11.59 -2.67
CA LYS A 535 -44.85 10.28 -2.02
C LYS A 535 -45.98 9.39 -2.55
N GLU A 536 -45.68 8.12 -2.83
CA GLU A 536 -46.59 7.11 -3.41
C GLU A 536 -46.90 7.25 -4.91
N ILE A 537 -46.35 8.25 -5.59
CA ILE A 537 -46.53 8.42 -7.03
C ILE A 537 -45.51 7.57 -7.76
N THR A 538 -45.99 6.63 -8.58
CA THR A 538 -45.13 5.72 -9.35
C THR A 538 -45.14 6.01 -10.83
N LYS A 539 -46.27 6.48 -11.36
CA LYS A 539 -46.45 6.78 -12.78
C LYS A 539 -45.90 8.16 -13.12
N ILE A 540 -45.27 8.27 -14.28
CA ILE A 540 -44.68 9.52 -14.75
C ILE A 540 -45.78 10.54 -15.07
N GLU A 541 -46.88 10.08 -15.68
CA GLU A 541 -48.00 10.92 -16.10
C GLU A 541 -48.72 11.56 -14.90
N ASP A 542 -48.91 10.80 -13.82
CA ASP A 542 -49.50 11.28 -12.57
C ASP A 542 -48.61 12.34 -11.89
N ALA A 543 -47.29 12.14 -11.91
CA ALA A 543 -46.33 13.09 -11.35
C ALA A 543 -46.34 14.44 -12.09
N LEU A 544 -46.43 14.41 -13.42
CA LEU A 544 -46.52 15.62 -14.26
C LEU A 544 -47.83 16.38 -13.99
N ASN A 545 -48.96 15.67 -13.97
CA ASN A 545 -50.27 16.27 -13.70
C ASN A 545 -50.33 16.92 -12.30
N LEU A 546 -49.76 16.27 -11.29
CA LEU A 546 -49.69 16.83 -9.95
C LEU A 546 -48.77 18.05 -9.89
N TYR A 547 -47.62 18.00 -10.56
CA TYR A 547 -46.69 19.12 -10.60
C TYR A 547 -47.30 20.34 -11.31
N GLU A 548 -48.08 20.14 -12.38
CA GLU A 548 -48.83 21.23 -13.02
C GLU A 548 -49.88 21.85 -12.09
N LYS A 549 -50.61 21.03 -11.33
CA LYS A 549 -51.57 21.53 -10.33
C LYS A 549 -50.88 22.36 -9.24
N LEU A 550 -49.81 21.84 -8.65
CA LEU A 550 -49.05 22.54 -7.60
C LEU A 550 -48.43 23.84 -8.13
N LYS A 551 -47.96 23.85 -9.38
CA LYS A 551 -47.42 25.05 -10.03
C LYS A 551 -48.50 26.12 -10.25
N LYS A 552 -49.72 25.72 -10.61
CA LYS A 552 -50.87 26.63 -10.74
C LYS A 552 -51.28 27.21 -9.38
N GLU A 553 -51.37 26.38 -8.34
CA GLU A 553 -51.68 26.84 -6.97
C GLU A 553 -50.61 27.79 -6.42
N THR A 554 -49.33 27.46 -6.59
CA THR A 554 -48.24 28.36 -6.18
C THR A 554 -48.24 29.66 -6.98
N GLN A 555 -48.47 29.62 -8.29
CA GLN A 555 -48.57 30.84 -9.11
C GLN A 555 -49.78 31.73 -8.74
N MET A 556 -50.87 31.16 -8.25
CA MET A 556 -52.01 31.93 -7.74
C MET A 556 -51.71 32.59 -6.38
N ASN A 557 -50.84 32.00 -5.57
CA ASN A 557 -50.48 32.54 -4.24
C ASN A 557 -49.26 33.48 -4.26
N ILE A 558 -48.51 33.56 -5.36
CA ILE A 558 -47.35 34.46 -5.47
C ILE A 558 -47.84 35.87 -5.82
N PHE A 559 -47.80 36.76 -4.84
CA PHE A 559 -48.00 38.20 -5.02
C PHE A 559 -47.04 38.73 -6.10
N LYS A 560 -47.60 39.26 -7.19
CA LYS A 560 -46.81 39.88 -8.26
C LYS A 560 -46.83 41.40 -8.11
N PRO A 561 -45.77 42.02 -7.55
CA PRO A 561 -45.76 43.45 -7.28
C PRO A 561 -46.02 44.30 -8.53
N ASP A 562 -45.53 43.88 -9.70
CA ASP A 562 -45.73 44.58 -10.97
C ASP A 562 -47.20 44.65 -11.43
N GLN A 563 -48.05 43.72 -10.97
CA GLN A 563 -49.45 43.58 -11.37
C GLN A 563 -50.44 43.98 -10.26
N GLU A 564 -50.07 43.73 -9.00
CA GLU A 564 -50.96 43.86 -7.83
C GLU A 564 -50.69 45.12 -7.00
N VAL A 565 -49.55 45.79 -7.18
CA VAL A 565 -49.29 47.09 -6.52
C VAL A 565 -49.87 48.21 -7.38
N GLU A 566 -50.81 48.94 -6.79
CA GLU A 566 -51.45 50.11 -7.36
C GLU A 566 -50.65 51.38 -7.05
N CYS A 567 -50.47 52.22 -8.06
CA CYS A 567 -49.82 53.53 -7.97
C CYS A 567 -50.69 54.57 -8.67
N GLU A 568 -50.79 55.75 -8.04
CA GLU A 568 -51.55 56.89 -8.54
C GLU A 568 -50.67 57.83 -9.36
N ASP A 569 -51.19 58.30 -10.50
CA ASP A 569 -50.58 59.38 -11.27
C ASP A 569 -50.81 60.77 -10.66
N SER A 570 -50.19 61.79 -11.27
CA SER A 570 -50.35 63.20 -10.90
C SER A 570 -51.78 63.75 -11.08
N LYS A 571 -52.66 63.01 -11.76
CA LYS A 571 -54.08 63.30 -12.00
C LYS A 571 -55.02 62.45 -11.13
N GLY A 572 -54.47 61.58 -10.26
CA GLY A 572 -55.23 60.68 -9.39
C GLY A 572 -55.78 59.42 -10.07
N ASN A 573 -55.32 59.05 -11.25
CA ASN A 573 -55.69 57.76 -11.86
C ASN A 573 -54.85 56.63 -11.28
N VAL A 574 -55.53 55.59 -10.82
CA VAL A 574 -54.92 54.39 -10.24
C VAL A 574 -54.59 53.38 -11.34
N MET A 575 -53.36 52.89 -11.35
CA MET A 575 -52.89 51.86 -12.27
C MET A 575 -51.82 50.98 -11.63
N ASN A 576 -51.63 49.77 -12.14
CA ASN A 576 -50.55 48.91 -11.64
C ASN A 576 -49.16 49.48 -11.99
N ILE A 577 -48.15 49.10 -11.21
CA ILE A 577 -46.76 49.55 -11.40
C ILE A 577 -46.26 49.38 -12.84
N LYS A 578 -46.60 48.26 -13.48
CA LYS A 578 -46.15 48.00 -14.86
C LYS A 578 -46.76 48.98 -15.86
N ALA A 579 -48.06 49.25 -15.76
CA ALA A 579 -48.74 50.22 -16.60
C ALA A 579 -48.23 51.63 -16.35
N TYR A 580 -47.98 51.98 -15.08
CA TYR A 580 -47.37 53.26 -14.70
C TYR A 580 -45.98 53.43 -15.34
N ASP A 581 -45.11 52.43 -15.25
CA ASP A 581 -43.77 52.50 -15.85
C ASP A 581 -43.80 52.51 -17.38
N ASP A 582 -44.71 51.75 -18.02
CA ASP A 582 -44.87 51.77 -19.48
C ASP A 582 -45.40 53.13 -19.97
N LEU A 583 -46.40 53.71 -19.30
CA LEU A 583 -46.92 55.04 -19.63
C LEU A 583 -45.89 56.14 -19.37
N LYS A 584 -45.09 56.01 -18.29
CA LYS A 584 -43.98 56.90 -17.99
C LYS A 584 -42.87 56.81 -19.05
N ARG A 585 -42.55 55.61 -19.55
CA ARG A 585 -41.61 55.41 -20.66
C ARG A 585 -42.13 55.97 -22.00
N GLN A 586 -43.43 55.92 -22.23
CA GLN A 586 -44.08 56.49 -23.42
C GLN A 586 -44.27 58.02 -23.33
N GLY A 587 -44.00 58.62 -22.16
CA GLY A 587 -44.17 60.06 -21.94
C GLY A 587 -45.63 60.51 -21.85
N LEU A 588 -46.54 59.62 -21.44
CA LEU A 588 -47.98 59.87 -21.35
C LEU A 588 -48.45 60.24 -19.92
N LEU A 589 -47.53 60.32 -18.96
CA LEU A 589 -47.75 60.64 -17.54
C LEU A 589 -47.04 61.91 -17.08
#